data_AF-A0A2D0HMK4-F1
#
_entry.id   AF-A0A2D0HMK4-F1
#
_cell.length_a   1.000
_cell.length_b   1.000
_cell.length_c   1.000
_cell.angle_alpha   90.00
_cell.angle_beta   90.00
_cell.angle_gamma   90.00
#
_symmetry.space_group_name_H-M   'P 1'
#
loop_
_entity.id
_entity.type
_entity.pdbx_description
1 polymer ?
#
loop_
_entity_poly.entity_id
_entity_poly.type
_entity_poly.pdbx_seq_one_letter_code
_entity_poly.pdbx_strand_id
1 'polypeptide(L)'
;MNFWQKLSTRLVVVFATVAMSLTAFCFIPTPAEAKVASTSEIHLFMSNEWKTIVNQPTLEVAAAINQRLDIRRDEIGRAILHKIHGLGTYQETEPVLFAPHDGGIYVFRLVIHWDRDLKVTDRKHTTIVDWEVLNNQHYRAVIQSDNSTFAAQNVEELNYLFSQLMVSNQNI
;
A
#
# COMPACT_ATOMS: atom_id res chain seq x y z
N MET A 1 55.68 26.61 -20.19
CA MET A 1 54.33 26.03 -20.35
C MET A 1 53.33 27.17 -20.40
N ASN A 2 52.74 27.41 -21.58
CA ASN A 2 52.06 28.66 -21.89
C ASN A 2 50.74 28.80 -21.11
N PHE A 3 50.38 30.03 -20.75
CA PHE A 3 49.14 30.37 -20.02
C PHE A 3 47.89 29.69 -20.62
N TRP A 4 47.84 29.60 -21.95
CA TRP A 4 46.81 28.92 -22.72
C TRP A 4 46.68 27.42 -22.47
N GLN A 5 47.79 26.71 -22.21
CA GLN A 5 47.75 25.29 -21.84
C GLN A 5 47.19 25.08 -20.43
N LYS A 6 47.54 25.94 -19.46
CA LYS A 6 46.98 25.84 -18.10
C LYS A 6 45.48 26.14 -18.07
N LEU A 7 45.01 27.05 -18.92
CA LEU A 7 43.59 27.39 -19.02
C LEU A 7 42.79 26.26 -19.66
N SER A 8 43.30 25.64 -20.73
CA SER A 8 42.62 24.52 -21.40
C SER A 8 42.55 23.27 -20.51
N THR A 9 43.60 22.94 -19.76
CA THR A 9 43.58 21.78 -18.84
C THR A 9 42.58 21.98 -17.71
N ARG A 10 42.49 23.18 -17.14
CA ARG A 10 41.53 23.48 -16.06
C ARG A 10 40.07 23.44 -16.54
N LEU A 11 39.80 23.92 -17.76
CA LEU A 11 38.48 23.83 -18.37
C LEU A 11 38.06 22.38 -18.63
N VAL A 12 38.95 21.56 -19.17
CA VAL A 12 38.68 20.13 -19.40
C VAL A 12 38.41 19.39 -18.09
N VAL A 13 39.17 19.68 -17.03
CA VAL A 13 38.93 19.08 -15.71
C VAL A 13 37.56 19.47 -15.18
N VAL A 14 37.18 20.75 -15.22
CA VAL A 14 35.84 21.21 -14.76
C VAL A 14 34.72 20.56 -15.58
N PHE A 15 34.85 20.46 -16.90
CA PHE A 15 33.86 19.77 -17.73
C PHE A 15 33.77 18.28 -17.40
N ALA A 16 34.90 17.61 -17.12
CA ALA A 16 34.91 16.21 -16.72
C ALA A 16 34.25 16.00 -15.34
N THR A 17 34.48 16.88 -14.36
CA THR A 17 33.81 16.79 -13.05
C THR A 17 32.32 17.07 -13.15
N VAL A 18 31.89 18.02 -13.98
CA VAL A 18 30.47 18.29 -14.21
C VAL A 18 29.80 17.12 -14.93
N ALA A 19 30.46 16.50 -15.92
CA ALA A 19 29.94 15.34 -16.62
C ALA A 19 29.84 14.10 -15.72
N MET A 20 30.83 13.86 -14.85
CA MET A 20 30.79 12.78 -13.85
C MET A 20 29.73 13.03 -12.76
N SER A 21 29.49 14.29 -12.39
CA SER A 21 28.39 14.66 -11.49
C SER A 21 27.02 14.43 -12.14
N LEU A 22 26.88 14.71 -13.44
CA LEU A 22 25.63 14.48 -14.17
C LEU A 22 25.32 12.99 -14.36
N THR A 23 26.32 12.14 -14.59
CA THR A 23 26.07 10.69 -14.72
C THR A 23 25.68 10.03 -13.41
N ALA A 24 26.11 10.57 -12.26
CA ALA A 24 25.64 10.13 -10.94
C ALA A 24 24.15 10.45 -10.70
N PHE A 25 23.60 11.47 -11.39
CA PHE A 25 22.16 11.80 -11.36
C PHE A 25 21.31 11.00 -12.36
N CYS A 26 21.93 10.23 -13.26
CA CYS A 26 21.20 9.45 -14.27
C CYS A 26 20.93 7.99 -13.87
N PHE A 27 21.39 7.55 -12.70
CA PHE A 27 20.91 6.29 -12.11
C PHE A 27 19.60 6.55 -11.37
N ILE A 28 18.53 6.71 -12.15
CA ILE A 28 17.19 6.41 -11.64
C ILE A 28 17.19 4.90 -11.47
N PRO A 29 17.07 4.34 -10.25
CA PRO A 29 16.83 2.92 -10.12
C PRO A 29 15.60 2.62 -10.96
N THR A 30 15.74 1.74 -11.96
CA THR A 30 14.61 1.23 -12.71
C THR A 30 13.63 0.72 -11.67
N PRO A 31 12.42 1.28 -11.58
CA PRO A 31 11.42 0.62 -10.80
C PRO A 31 11.11 -0.64 -11.59
N ALA A 32 11.65 -1.76 -11.12
CA ALA A 32 10.89 -2.99 -11.08
C ALA A 32 9.70 -2.83 -10.10
N GLU A 33 9.07 -1.65 -10.06
CA GLU A 33 7.67 -1.51 -9.67
C GLU A 33 6.94 -2.28 -10.75
N ALA A 34 6.76 -3.56 -10.45
CA ALA A 34 5.62 -4.31 -10.88
C ALA A 34 4.46 -3.32 -10.98
N LYS A 35 4.09 -3.01 -12.22
CA LYS A 35 2.85 -2.40 -12.66
C LYS A 35 1.83 -2.51 -11.52
N VAL A 36 1.76 -1.49 -10.66
CA VAL A 36 0.78 -1.46 -9.59
C VAL A 36 -0.51 -1.36 -10.34
N ALA A 37 -1.20 -2.50 -10.47
CA ALA A 37 -2.54 -2.55 -11.00
C ALA A 37 -3.30 -1.42 -10.30
N SER A 38 -3.85 -0.51 -11.10
CA SER A 38 -4.61 0.63 -10.63
C SER A 38 -5.32 0.27 -9.32
N THR A 39 -4.96 0.92 -8.21
CA THR A 39 -5.48 0.62 -6.86
C THR A 39 -7.00 0.82 -6.74
N SER A 40 -7.68 1.11 -7.86
CA SER A 40 -9.11 1.41 -7.99
C SER A 40 -10.01 0.19 -8.16
N GLU A 41 -9.50 -1.05 -8.31
CA GLU A 41 -10.32 -2.22 -8.67
C GLU A 41 -10.11 -3.47 -7.78
N ILE A 42 -9.76 -3.27 -6.50
CA ILE A 42 -9.72 -4.39 -5.56
C ILE A 42 -11.14 -4.66 -5.06
N HIS A 43 -11.75 -5.74 -5.56
CA HIS A 43 -13.08 -6.20 -5.13
C HIS A 43 -13.00 -7.63 -4.60
N LEU A 44 -13.50 -7.88 -3.40
CA LEU A 44 -13.58 -9.24 -2.87
C LEU A 44 -14.63 -10.04 -3.63
N PHE A 45 -15.74 -9.42 -4.02
CA PHE A 45 -16.86 -10.11 -4.65
C PHE A 45 -17.20 -9.49 -5.99
N MET A 46 -17.68 -10.34 -6.91
CA MET A 46 -18.42 -9.85 -8.07
C MET A 46 -19.79 -9.34 -7.62
N SER A 47 -20.37 -8.34 -8.30
CA SER A 47 -21.61 -7.68 -7.84
C SER A 47 -22.79 -8.64 -7.69
N ASN A 48 -22.90 -9.63 -8.59
CA ASN A 48 -23.96 -10.64 -8.54
C ASN A 48 -23.77 -11.63 -7.39
N GLU A 49 -22.52 -12.02 -7.13
CA GLU A 49 -22.17 -12.90 -6.01
C GLU A 49 -22.44 -12.21 -4.67
N TRP A 50 -22.08 -10.93 -4.55
CA TRP A 50 -22.33 -10.12 -3.36
C TRP A 50 -23.83 -10.05 -3.02
N LYS A 51 -24.70 -9.82 -4.03
CA LYS A 51 -26.16 -9.80 -3.85
C LYS A 51 -26.72 -11.10 -3.26
N THR A 52 -26.07 -12.23 -3.54
CA THR A 52 -26.48 -13.52 -2.96
C THR A 52 -25.92 -13.70 -1.55
N ILE A 53 -24.64 -13.39 -1.35
CA ILE A 53 -23.96 -13.62 -0.07
C ILE A 53 -24.47 -12.69 1.03
N VAL A 54 -24.75 -11.41 0.74
CA VAL A 54 -25.16 -10.42 1.75
C VAL A 54 -26.43 -10.80 2.53
N ASN A 55 -27.26 -11.69 1.96
CA ASN A 55 -28.50 -12.18 2.56
C ASN A 55 -28.32 -13.45 3.41
N GLN A 56 -27.12 -14.02 3.45
CA GLN A 56 -26.80 -15.18 4.29
C GLN A 56 -26.64 -14.78 5.76
N PRO A 57 -26.67 -15.76 6.69
CA PRO A 57 -26.33 -15.51 8.08
C PRO A 57 -24.99 -14.77 8.20
N THR A 58 -24.92 -13.82 9.12
CA THR A 58 -23.81 -12.87 9.24
C THR A 58 -22.45 -13.56 9.44
N LEU A 59 -22.43 -14.72 10.11
CA LEU A 59 -21.24 -15.55 10.27
C LEU A 59 -20.74 -16.15 8.94
N GLU A 60 -21.64 -16.57 8.05
CA GLU A 60 -21.28 -17.10 6.73
C GLU A 60 -20.72 -16.00 5.84
N VAL A 61 -21.31 -14.80 5.90
CA VAL A 61 -20.77 -13.60 5.21
C VAL A 61 -19.37 -13.28 5.72
N ALA A 62 -19.18 -13.27 7.04
CA ALA A 62 -17.88 -12.98 7.63
C ALA A 62 -16.81 -14.02 7.24
N ALA A 63 -17.16 -15.31 7.22
CA ALA A 63 -16.26 -16.37 6.76
C ALA A 63 -15.89 -16.21 5.27
N ALA A 64 -16.87 -15.88 4.43
CA ALA A 64 -16.68 -15.63 3.01
C ALA A 64 -15.79 -14.40 2.74
N ILE A 65 -15.94 -13.33 3.54
CA ILE A 65 -15.06 -12.16 3.52
C ILE A 65 -13.65 -12.55 3.95
N ASN A 66 -13.49 -13.24 5.08
CA ASN A 66 -12.19 -13.63 5.61
C ASN A 66 -11.37 -14.45 4.59
N GLN A 67 -12.00 -15.44 3.98
CA GLN A 67 -11.36 -16.29 2.98
C GLN A 67 -10.82 -15.47 1.78
N ARG A 68 -11.64 -14.55 1.25
CA ARG A 68 -11.26 -13.75 0.07
C ARG A 68 -10.26 -12.65 0.42
N LEU A 69 -10.40 -12.04 1.59
CA LEU A 69 -9.42 -11.11 2.15
C LEU A 69 -8.06 -11.79 2.25
N ASP A 70 -8.01 -12.98 2.83
CA ASP A 70 -6.74 -13.70 3.04
C ASP A 70 -6.06 -14.07 1.72
N ILE A 71 -6.83 -14.44 0.69
CA ILE A 71 -6.33 -14.68 -0.68
C ILE A 71 -5.72 -13.42 -1.30
N ARG A 72 -6.34 -12.25 -1.09
CA ARG A 72 -5.93 -10.97 -1.70
C ARG A 72 -5.11 -10.07 -0.76
N ARG A 73 -4.71 -10.56 0.41
CA ARG A 73 -4.14 -9.74 1.49
C ARG A 73 -2.92 -8.93 1.08
N ASP A 74 -2.09 -9.47 0.19
CA ASP A 74 -0.87 -8.79 -0.24
C ASP A 74 -1.16 -7.64 -1.21
N GLU A 75 -2.17 -7.83 -2.06
CA GLU A 75 -2.63 -6.79 -2.99
C GLU A 75 -3.29 -5.64 -2.22
N ILE A 76 -4.13 -5.98 -1.24
CA ILE A 76 -4.77 -5.02 -0.34
C ILE A 76 -3.71 -4.29 0.49
N GLY A 77 -2.75 -5.02 1.08
CA GLY A 77 -1.67 -4.43 1.88
C GLY A 77 -0.82 -3.45 1.09
N ARG A 78 -0.47 -3.77 -0.17
CA ARG A 78 0.19 -2.82 -1.09
C ARG A 78 -0.64 -1.57 -1.32
N ALA A 79 -1.94 -1.72 -1.59
CA ALA A 79 -2.82 -0.57 -1.85
C ALA A 79 -2.97 0.32 -0.61
N ILE A 80 -3.11 -0.27 0.57
CA ILE A 80 -3.12 0.45 1.84
C ILE A 80 -1.82 1.23 2.01
N LEU A 81 -0.67 0.55 1.88
CA LEU A 81 0.63 1.18 2.05
C LEU A 81 0.83 2.33 1.08
N HIS A 82 0.49 2.15 -0.19
CA HIS A 82 0.61 3.20 -1.21
C HIS A 82 -0.20 4.45 -0.84
N LYS A 83 -1.40 4.28 -0.27
CA LYS A 83 -2.25 5.39 0.17
C LYS A 83 -1.70 6.14 1.38
N ILE A 84 -1.24 5.41 2.39
CA ILE A 84 -0.92 6.00 3.71
C ILE A 84 0.57 6.27 3.91
N HIS A 85 1.43 5.62 3.12
CA HIS A 85 2.89 5.71 3.15
C HIS A 85 3.45 5.58 1.73
N GLY A 86 3.20 6.56 0.86
CA GLY A 86 3.59 6.50 -0.56
C GLY A 86 5.09 6.32 -0.86
N LEU A 87 5.97 6.52 0.14
CA LEU A 87 7.41 6.25 0.05
C LEU A 87 7.83 4.93 0.73
N GLY A 88 6.87 4.12 1.19
CA GLY A 88 7.11 2.81 1.77
C GLY A 88 7.24 1.74 0.69
N THR A 89 8.19 0.84 0.85
CA THR A 89 8.33 -0.37 0.03
C THR A 89 7.66 -1.53 0.74
N TYR A 90 6.59 -2.03 0.14
CA TYR A 90 5.84 -3.18 0.67
C TYR A 90 6.71 -4.44 0.78
N GLN A 91 6.55 -5.21 1.85
CA GLN A 91 7.19 -6.52 2.03
C GLN A 91 6.16 -7.65 2.01
N GLU A 92 5.28 -7.71 3.01
CA GLU A 92 4.26 -8.76 3.12
C GLU A 92 3.07 -8.32 3.98
N THR A 93 1.94 -9.01 3.83
CA THR A 93 0.80 -8.91 4.75
C THR A 93 0.61 -10.28 5.43
N GLU A 94 0.58 -10.30 6.75
CA GLU A 94 0.29 -11.53 7.51
C GLU A 94 -1.12 -12.06 7.20
N PRO A 95 -1.39 -13.36 7.44
CA PRO A 95 -2.73 -13.91 7.32
C PRO A 95 -3.76 -13.07 8.08
N VAL A 96 -4.93 -12.86 7.46
CA VAL A 96 -5.95 -11.97 8.02
C VAL A 96 -6.53 -12.56 9.29
N LEU A 97 -6.43 -11.81 10.38
CA LEU A 97 -7.01 -12.21 11.66
C LEU A 97 -8.47 -11.77 11.72
N PHE A 98 -9.33 -12.68 12.15
CA PHE A 98 -10.76 -12.47 12.25
C PHE A 98 -11.21 -12.60 13.70
N ALA A 99 -11.95 -11.60 14.19
CA ALA A 99 -12.60 -11.67 15.50
C ALA A 99 -14.03 -11.10 15.41
N PRO A 100 -15.04 -11.84 15.91
CA PRO A 100 -16.35 -11.25 16.16
C PRO A 100 -16.24 -10.25 17.34
N HIS A 101 -17.02 -9.17 17.27
CA HIS A 101 -17.17 -8.18 18.31
C HIS A 101 -18.66 -8.03 18.67
N ASP A 102 -18.95 -7.59 19.90
CA ASP A 102 -20.30 -7.36 20.37
C ASP A 102 -21.09 -6.43 19.42
N GLY A 103 -22.39 -6.72 19.27
CA GLY A 103 -23.30 -5.93 18.42
C GLY A 103 -23.37 -6.35 16.96
N GLY A 104 -22.87 -7.54 16.61
CA GLY A 104 -22.90 -8.03 15.22
C GLY A 104 -21.84 -7.41 14.31
N ILE A 105 -20.79 -6.85 14.93
CA ILE A 105 -19.61 -6.30 14.25
C ILE A 105 -18.59 -7.42 14.08
N TYR A 106 -17.95 -7.47 12.92
CA TYR A 106 -16.79 -8.32 12.68
C TYR A 106 -15.59 -7.46 12.36
N VAL A 107 -14.46 -7.80 12.95
CA VAL A 107 -13.20 -7.11 12.74
C VAL A 107 -12.25 -8.01 11.98
N PHE A 108 -11.80 -7.54 10.82
CA PHE A 108 -10.75 -8.15 10.03
C PHE A 108 -9.49 -7.32 10.18
N ARG A 109 -8.43 -7.92 10.74
CA ARG A 109 -7.16 -7.24 11.00
C ARG A 109 -6.13 -7.63 9.95
N LEU A 110 -5.57 -6.60 9.32
CA LEU A 110 -4.46 -6.71 8.38
C LEU A 110 -3.20 -6.17 9.06
N VAL A 111 -2.16 -7.00 9.12
CA VAL A 111 -0.82 -6.62 9.60
C VAL A 111 0.10 -6.53 8.40
N ILE A 112 0.58 -5.33 8.09
CA ILE A 112 1.35 -5.03 6.88
C ILE A 112 2.77 -4.69 7.28
N HIS A 113 3.73 -5.44 6.76
CA HIS A 113 5.15 -5.16 6.91
C HIS A 113 5.69 -4.46 5.66
N TRP A 114 6.54 -3.47 5.89
CA TRP A 114 7.10 -2.64 4.84
C TRP A 114 8.41 -2.00 5.29
N ASP A 115 9.22 -1.56 4.35
CA ASP A 115 10.48 -0.89 4.59
C ASP A 115 10.43 0.55 4.08
N ARG A 116 11.32 1.39 4.59
CA ARG A 116 11.59 2.70 4.01
C ARG A 116 13.07 2.94 3.91
N ASP A 117 13.54 3.16 2.69
CA ASP A 117 14.90 3.63 2.45
C ASP A 117 14.97 5.14 2.73
N LEU A 118 15.61 5.49 3.84
CA LEU A 118 15.91 6.89 4.21
C LEU A 118 17.35 7.28 3.85
N LYS A 119 18.03 6.51 3.00
CA LYS A 119 19.44 6.62 2.57
C LYS A 119 20.49 6.45 3.68
N VAL A 120 20.08 6.51 4.95
CA VAL A 120 20.96 6.48 6.11
C VAL A 120 20.72 5.23 6.98
N THR A 121 19.49 4.72 6.97
CA THR A 121 19.09 3.52 7.70
C THR A 121 17.94 2.83 6.99
N ASP A 122 18.05 1.52 6.78
CA ASP A 122 16.91 0.67 6.44
C ASP A 122 16.18 0.31 7.73
N ARG A 123 14.93 0.77 7.86
CA ARG A 123 14.08 0.44 8.99
C ARG A 123 12.87 -0.34 8.53
N LYS A 124 12.64 -1.48 9.19
CA LYS A 124 11.43 -2.28 9.05
C LYS A 124 10.29 -1.63 9.82
N HIS A 125 9.14 -1.55 9.19
CA HIS A 125 7.94 -0.95 9.71
C HIS A 125 6.77 -1.93 9.69
N THR A 126 5.79 -1.65 10.51
CA THR A 126 4.57 -2.43 10.62
C THR A 126 3.39 -1.50 10.85
N THR A 127 2.38 -1.66 10.01
CA THR A 127 1.12 -0.96 10.11
C THR A 127 0.00 -1.98 10.28
N ILE A 128 -0.84 -1.78 11.28
CA ILE A 128 -1.99 -2.63 11.59
C ILE A 128 -3.26 -1.86 11.27
N VAL A 129 -4.10 -2.43 10.42
CA VAL A 129 -5.39 -1.87 10.02
C VAL A 129 -6.49 -2.84 10.42
N ASP A 130 -7.49 -2.34 11.14
CA ASP A 130 -8.72 -3.07 11.42
C ASP A 130 -9.81 -2.57 10.47
N TRP A 131 -10.43 -3.51 9.76
CA TRP A 131 -11.65 -3.27 9.00
C TRP A 131 -12.85 -3.84 9.74
N GLU A 132 -13.79 -2.96 10.06
CA GLU A 132 -15.02 -3.30 10.75
C GLU A 132 -16.18 -3.41 9.75
N VAL A 133 -16.90 -4.53 9.84
CA VAL A 133 -18.10 -4.83 9.06
C VAL A 133 -19.27 -5.00 10.03
N LEU A 134 -20.32 -4.21 9.84
CA LEU A 134 -21.54 -4.25 10.65
C LEU A 134 -22.74 -4.51 9.74
N ASN A 135 -23.62 -5.44 10.12
CA ASN A 135 -24.81 -5.79 9.33
C ASN A 135 -24.47 -6.12 7.86
N ASN A 136 -23.40 -6.88 7.63
CA ASN A 136 -22.88 -7.23 6.30
C ASN A 136 -22.49 -6.02 5.43
N GLN A 137 -22.22 -4.85 6.02
CA GLN A 137 -21.80 -3.65 5.30
C GLN A 137 -20.50 -3.09 5.87
N HIS A 138 -19.74 -2.39 5.02
CA HIS A 138 -18.58 -1.63 5.49
C HIS A 138 -19.03 -0.62 6.55
N TYR A 139 -18.41 -0.66 7.73
CA TYR A 139 -18.65 0.30 8.80
C TYR A 139 -17.53 1.34 8.84
N ARG A 140 -16.29 0.90 9.03
CA ARG A 140 -15.09 1.75 8.98
C ARG A 140 -13.82 0.92 8.85
N ALA A 141 -12.73 1.57 8.45
CA ALA A 141 -11.37 1.07 8.51
C ALA A 141 -10.51 2.03 9.32
N VAL A 142 -9.72 1.49 10.25
CA VAL A 142 -8.94 2.27 11.22
C VAL A 142 -7.52 1.73 11.31
N ILE A 143 -6.54 2.63 11.29
CA ILE A 143 -5.16 2.29 11.64
C ILE A 143 -5.09 2.12 13.15
N GLN A 144 -4.94 0.88 13.61
CA GLN A 144 -4.82 0.56 15.04
C GLN A 144 -3.44 0.93 15.58
N SER A 145 -2.41 0.65 14.80
CA SER A 145 -1.04 1.00 15.15
C SER A 145 -0.19 1.18 13.91
N ASP A 146 0.73 2.13 13.96
CA ASP A 146 1.73 2.35 12.95
C ASP A 146 3.03 2.72 13.67
N ASN A 147 4.09 1.93 13.46
CA ASN A 147 5.39 2.15 14.10
C ASN A 147 6.35 3.00 13.24
N SER A 148 5.85 3.60 12.16
CA SER A 148 6.54 4.60 11.36
C SER A 148 6.88 5.85 12.18
N THR A 149 8.05 6.43 11.89
CA THR A 149 8.42 7.75 12.42
C THR A 149 7.66 8.90 11.75
N PHE A 150 7.00 8.62 10.62
CA PHE A 150 6.19 9.57 9.85
C PHE A 150 4.73 9.15 9.93
N ALA A 151 3.86 10.11 10.22
CA ALA A 151 2.42 9.86 10.29
C ALA A 151 1.87 9.30 8.97
N ALA A 152 0.91 8.38 9.08
CA ALA A 152 0.08 7.96 7.98
C ALA A 152 -0.65 9.15 7.34
N GLN A 153 -0.68 9.18 6.02
CA GLN A 153 -1.36 10.19 5.21
C GLN A 153 -2.67 9.64 4.65
N ASN A 154 -3.57 10.51 4.17
CA ASN A 154 -4.78 10.14 3.43
C ASN A 154 -5.62 9.03 4.11
N VAL A 155 -5.77 9.09 5.44
CA VAL A 155 -6.47 8.05 6.23
C VAL A 155 -7.96 7.97 5.84
N GLU A 156 -8.54 9.06 5.35
CA GLU A 156 -9.86 9.10 4.74
C GLU A 156 -9.98 8.21 3.50
N GLU A 157 -8.92 8.09 2.70
CA GLU A 157 -8.91 7.21 1.53
C GLU A 157 -8.86 5.73 1.92
N LEU A 158 -8.43 5.41 3.13
CA LEU A 158 -8.46 4.06 3.67
C LEU A 158 -9.90 3.57 3.80
N ASN A 159 -10.77 4.39 4.40
CA ASN A 159 -12.20 4.07 4.50
C ASN A 159 -12.83 3.86 3.12
N TYR A 160 -12.49 4.74 2.17
CA TYR A 160 -12.97 4.59 0.79
C TYR A 160 -12.50 3.27 0.17
N LEU A 161 -11.21 2.91 0.27
CA LEU A 161 -10.69 1.63 -0.22
C LEU A 161 -11.49 0.44 0.32
N PHE A 162 -11.70 0.37 1.63
CA PHE A 162 -12.44 -0.72 2.26
C PHE A 162 -13.93 -0.73 1.90
N SER A 163 -14.54 0.43 1.62
CA SER A 163 -15.92 0.49 1.13
C SER A 163 -16.08 -0.16 -0.25
N GLN A 164 -15.06 -0.07 -1.11
CA GLN A 164 -15.08 -0.62 -2.47
C GLN A 164 -14.80 -2.14 -2.49
N LEU A 165 -14.20 -2.70 -1.44
CA LEU A 165 -13.90 -4.13 -1.37
C LEU A 165 -15.17 -5.00 -1.45
N MET A 166 -16.31 -4.50 -0.95
CA MET A 166 -17.56 -5.26 -0.85
C MET A 166 -18.38 -5.24 -2.15
N VAL A 167 -18.23 -4.20 -2.99
CA VAL A 167 -19.08 -3.98 -4.16
C VAL A 167 -18.22 -3.70 -5.38
N SER A 168 -18.29 -4.59 -6.37
CA SER A 168 -17.82 -4.28 -7.72
C SER A 168 -18.81 -3.33 -8.42
N ASN A 169 -18.32 -2.20 -8.94
CA ASN A 169 -19.10 -1.26 -9.76
C ASN A 169 -19.18 -1.71 -11.23
N GLN A 170 -19.27 -3.02 -11.50
CA GLN A 170 -19.52 -3.52 -12.86
C GLN A 170 -21.02 -3.42 -13.20
N ASN A 171 -21.47 -2.19 -13.38
CA ASN A 171 -22.59 -1.84 -14.25
C ASN A 171 -22.05 -0.92 -15.35
N ILE A 172 -21.35 -1.51 -16.33
CA ILE A 172 -21.27 -1.02 -17.72
C ILE A 172 -21.36 -2.24 -18.61
#